data_AF-A0AAE0A622-F1
#
_entry.id   AF-A0AAE0A622-F1
#
_cell.length_a   1.000
_cell.length_b   1.000
_cell.length_c   1.000
_cell.angle_alpha   90.00
_cell.angle_beta   90.00
_cell.angle_gamma   90.00
#
_symmetry.space_group_name_H-M   'P 1'
#
loop_
_entity.id
_entity.type
_entity.pdbx_description
1 polymer ?
#
loop_
_entity_poly.entity_id
_entity_poly.type
_entity_poly.pdbx_seq_one_letter_code
_entity_poly.pdbx_strand_id
1 'polypeptide(L)'
;MAKKSVYAVFKCRKTGVFNSWPDCHEQVDGFKGASYQKFNTVDEAYEAIRVVQREKLSNHTSGTTEDKASSVCTLFTDGVQRLT
;
A
#
# COMPACT_ATOMS: atom_id res chain seq x y z
N MET A 1 13.04 -28.82 19.60
CA MET A 1 12.55 -28.46 18.25
C MET A 1 12.69 -26.96 18.07
N ALA A 2 13.52 -26.50 17.13
CA ALA A 2 13.69 -25.07 16.90
C ALA A 2 12.38 -24.48 16.36
N LYS A 3 11.78 -23.53 17.08
CA LYS A 3 10.62 -22.77 16.59
C LYS A 3 11.07 -21.93 15.40
N LYS A 4 10.80 -22.41 14.19
CA LYS A 4 10.93 -21.59 12.97
C LYS A 4 9.84 -20.52 13.03
N SER A 5 10.23 -19.28 13.28
CA SER A 5 9.34 -18.14 13.15
C SER A 5 9.25 -17.73 11.69
N VAL A 6 8.04 -17.51 11.22
CA VAL A 6 7.72 -17.10 9.85
C VAL A 6 7.10 -15.71 9.91
N TYR A 7 7.43 -14.86 8.95
CA TYR A 7 6.95 -13.48 8.89
C TYR A 7 6.06 -13.33 7.65
N ALA A 8 4.79 -12.96 7.83
CA ALA A 8 3.88 -12.64 6.74
C ALA A 8 3.75 -11.12 6.61
N VAL A 9 3.88 -10.61 5.39
CA VAL A 9 3.80 -9.17 5.09
C VAL A 9 2.57 -8.89 4.24
N PHE A 10 1.62 -8.15 4.80
CA PHE A 10 0.32 -7.86 4.18
C PHE A 10 0.26 -6.51 3.45
N LYS A 11 1.01 -5.53 3.96
CA LYS A 11 1.11 -4.17 3.40
C LYS A 11 2.55 -3.73 3.45
N CYS A 12 3.17 -3.56 2.29
CA CYS A 12 4.55 -3.15 2.10
C CYS A 12 4.82 -2.91 0.61
N ARG A 13 6.04 -2.52 0.24
CA ARG A 13 6.52 -2.46 -1.16
C ARG A 13 6.49 -3.84 -1.84
N LYS A 14 6.82 -4.89 -1.08
CA LYS A 14 6.76 -6.29 -1.50
C LYS A 14 5.99 -7.08 -0.44
N THR A 15 4.93 -7.76 -0.86
CA THR A 15 4.11 -8.60 0.03
C THR A 15 4.48 -10.07 -0.16
N GLY A 16 4.53 -10.83 0.92
CA GLY A 16 4.93 -12.23 0.87
C GLY A 16 5.18 -12.84 2.24
N VAL A 17 5.60 -14.11 2.22
CA VAL A 17 5.99 -14.86 3.42
C VAL A 17 7.52 -14.95 3.43
N PHE A 18 8.13 -14.45 4.50
CA PHE A 18 9.58 -14.44 4.70
C PHE A 18 9.95 -15.33 5.89
N ASN A 19 11.04 -16.08 5.74
CA ASN A 19 11.64 -16.86 6.82
C ASN A 19 12.73 -16.09 7.59
N SER A 20 13.06 -14.88 7.12
CA SER A 20 14.17 -14.06 7.61
C SER A 20 13.70 -12.64 7.90
N TRP A 21 13.96 -12.16 9.12
CA TRP A 21 13.68 -10.78 9.53
C TRP A 21 14.42 -9.69 8.73
N PRO A 22 15.74 -9.79 8.42
CA PRO A 22 16.46 -8.68 7.78
C PRO A 22 15.87 -8.30 6.41
N ASP A 23 15.57 -9.30 5.57
CA ASP A 23 14.96 -9.08 4.25
C ASP A 23 13.56 -8.44 4.37
N CYS A 24 12.76 -8.88 5.34
CA CYS A 24 11.45 -8.29 5.63
C CYS A 24 11.58 -6.83 6.14
N HIS A 25 12.56 -6.56 6.99
CA HIS A 25 12.74 -5.27 7.63
C HIS A 25 13.07 -4.16 6.64
N GLU A 26 14.00 -4.42 5.70
CA GLU A 26 14.38 -3.44 4.66
C GLU A 26 13.21 -3.04 3.75
N GLN A 27 12.19 -3.89 3.63
CA GLN A 27 11.02 -3.61 2.83
C GLN A 27 9.99 -2.78 3.63
N VAL A 28 9.85 -3.08 4.91
CA VAL A 28 8.89 -2.45 5.84
C VAL A 28 9.38 -1.08 6.32
N ASP A 29 10.68 -0.93 6.54
CA ASP A 29 11.32 0.31 6.96
C ASP A 29 11.17 1.38 5.87
N GLY A 30 10.43 2.44 6.17
CA GLY A 30 10.13 3.52 5.22
C GLY A 30 8.86 3.35 4.38
N PHE A 31 8.01 2.35 4.64
CA PHE A 31 6.67 2.29 4.04
C PHE A 31 5.58 2.80 4.99
N LYS A 32 4.90 3.90 4.62
CA LYS A 32 3.78 4.44 5.41
C LYS A 32 2.61 3.47 5.38
N GLY A 33 2.23 2.96 6.56
CA GLY A 33 1.12 2.00 6.70
C GLY A 33 1.52 0.53 6.47
N ALA A 34 2.79 0.19 6.69
CA ALA A 34 3.23 -1.20 6.60
C ALA A 34 2.57 -2.07 7.67
N SER A 35 2.23 -3.31 7.30
CA SER A 35 1.61 -4.28 8.21
C SER A 35 2.18 -5.67 7.96
N TYR A 36 2.72 -6.26 9.03
CA TYR A 36 3.32 -7.59 9.05
C TYR A 36 2.91 -8.33 10.34
N GLN A 37 2.91 -9.65 10.29
CA GLN A 37 2.62 -10.50 11.45
C GLN A 37 3.51 -11.73 11.46
N LYS A 38 3.90 -12.16 12.67
CA LYS A 38 4.72 -13.35 12.88
C LYS A 38 3.83 -14.56 13.13
N PHE A 39 4.16 -15.69 12.50
CA PHE A 39 3.48 -16.96 12.62
C PHE A 39 4.47 -18.06 12.99
N ASN A 40 3.96 -19.16 13.54
CA ASN A 40 4.77 -20.35 13.84
C ASN A 40 4.80 -21.34 12.66
N THR A 41 3.87 -21.21 11.72
CA THR A 41 3.76 -22.05 10.54
C THR A 41 3.69 -21.23 9.26
N VAL A 42 4.17 -21.81 8.17
CA VAL A 42 4.15 -21.20 6.84
C VAL A 42 2.73 -21.19 6.26
N ASP A 43 1.94 -22.21 6.59
CA ASP A 43 0.56 -22.38 6.11
C ASP A 43 -0.34 -21.25 6.64
N GLU A 44 -0.34 -21.01 7.96
CA GLU A 44 -1.09 -19.90 8.57
C GLU A 44 -0.71 -18.54 7.98
N ALA A 45 0.58 -18.34 7.67
CA ALA A 45 1.07 -17.11 7.06
C ALA A 45 0.48 -16.90 5.65
N TYR A 46 0.39 -17.96 4.83
CA TYR A 46 -0.21 -17.89 3.50
C TYR A 46 -1.72 -17.67 3.57
N GLU A 47 -2.42 -18.36 4.49
CA GLU A 47 -3.85 -18.18 4.69
C GLU A 47 -4.18 -16.74 5.10
N ALA A 48 -3.43 -16.18 6.05
CA ALA A 48 -3.60 -14.80 6.49
C ALA A 48 -3.46 -13.81 5.33
N ILE A 49 -2.48 -14.00 4.44
CA ILE A 49 -2.31 -13.16 3.24
C ILE A 49 -3.52 -13.28 2.31
N ARG A 50 -4.01 -14.51 2.07
CA ARG A 50 -5.17 -14.75 1.21
C ARG A 50 -6.43 -14.06 1.75
N VAL A 51 -6.65 -14.11 3.06
CA VAL A 51 -7.78 -13.43 3.72
C VAL A 51 -7.67 -11.92 3.53
N VAL A 52 -6.51 -11.32 3.82
CA VAL A 52 -6.30 -9.88 3.67
C VAL A 52 -6.44 -9.41 2.23
N GLN A 53 -5.99 -10.20 1.25
CA GLN A 53 -6.18 -9.89 -0.17
C GLN A 53 -7.66 -9.88 -0.57
N ARG A 54 -8.45 -10.84 -0.06
CA ARG A 54 -9.90 -10.89 -0.30
C ARG A 54 -10.61 -9.67 0.28
N GLU A 55 -10.24 -9.24 1.48
CA GLU A 55 -10.81 -8.03 2.10
C GLU A 55 -10.40 -6.74 1.38
N LYS A 56 -9.18 -6.66 0.85
CA LYS A 56 -8.77 -5.51 0.02
C LYS A 56 -9.60 -5.39 -1.27
N LEU A 57 -9.97 -6.51 -1.89
CA LEU A 57 -10.81 -6.53 -3.08
C LEU A 57 -12.24 -6.07 -2.79
N SER A 58 -12.78 -6.37 -1.60
CA SER A 58 -14.13 -5.91 -1.22
C SER A 58 -14.16 -4.43 -0.81
N ASN A 59 -13.04 -3.88 -0.34
CA ASN A 59 -12.99 -2.56 0.29
C ASN A 59 -12.41 -1.47 -0.62
N HIS A 60 -12.50 -1.62 -1.94
CA HIS A 60 -12.03 -0.63 -2.92
C HIS A 60 -12.99 0.55 -3.10
N THR A 61 -13.35 1.22 -2.00
CA THR A 61 -13.82 2.60 -1.98
C THR A 61 -13.35 3.20 -0.65
N SER A 62 -12.07 3.61 -0.56
CA SER A 62 -11.59 4.71 0.33
C SER A 62 -10.06 4.70 0.47
N GLY A 63 -9.41 5.66 -0.21
CA GLY A 63 -8.18 6.34 0.19
C GLY A 63 -6.83 5.69 -0.17
N THR A 64 -5.83 6.41 -0.67
CA THR A 64 -5.68 7.84 -1.02
C THR A 64 -4.36 7.97 -1.78
N THR A 65 -4.41 8.57 -2.97
CA THR A 65 -3.65 9.80 -3.26
C THR A 65 -4.43 10.52 -4.34
N GLU A 66 -5.30 11.43 -3.90
CA GLU A 66 -5.68 12.59 -4.68
C GLU A 66 -4.40 13.39 -4.97
N ASP A 67 -3.84 13.29 -6.17
CA ASP A 67 -3.24 14.46 -6.78
C ASP A 67 -4.37 15.23 -7.48
N LYS A 68 -4.79 16.31 -6.81
CA LYS A 68 -5.73 17.26 -7.38
C LYS A 68 -5.06 18.01 -8.52
N ALA A 69 -5.72 17.98 -9.67
CA ALA A 69 -5.96 19.11 -10.55
C ALA A 69 -5.06 20.35 -10.34
N SER A 70 -4.10 20.54 -11.25
CA SER A 70 -3.88 21.86 -11.84
C SER A 70 -3.12 21.74 -13.15
N SER A 71 -3.84 21.58 -14.25
CA SER A 71 -3.40 21.98 -15.60
C SER A 71 -4.58 21.99 -16.57
N VAL A 72 -5.68 22.64 -16.19
CA VAL A 72 -6.67 23.15 -17.14
C VAL A 72 -6.99 24.57 -16.67
N CYS A 73 -6.13 25.51 -17.05
CA CYS A 73 -6.50 26.91 -17.14
C CYS A 73 -6.80 27.21 -18.61
N THR A 74 -7.87 26.60 -19.14
CA THR A 74 -8.56 27.13 -20.32
C THR A 74 -9.76 27.92 -19.85
N LEU A 75 -9.53 29.22 -19.64
CA LEU A 75 -10.58 30.23 -19.71
C LEU A 75 -10.14 31.25 -20.77
N PHE A 76 -10.41 30.88 -22.03
CA PHE A 76 -10.92 31.83 -23.02
C PHE A 76 -12.39 32.04 -22.62
N THR A 77 -12.93 33.25 -22.45
CA THR A 77 -13.19 34.23 -23.52
C THR A 77 -13.55 35.62 -22.97
N ASP A 78 -13.13 36.64 -23.73
CA ASP A 78 -13.78 37.94 -24.02
C ASP A 78 -13.74 39.09 -23.00
N GLY A 79 -13.06 40.19 -23.39
CA GLY A 79 -13.01 41.42 -22.60
C GLY A 79 -12.01 42.46 -23.12
N VAL A 80 -12.17 42.85 -24.37
CA VAL A 80 -11.83 44.19 -24.94
C VAL A 80 -11.09 45.16 -24.02
N GLN A 81 -9.84 45.48 -24.38
CA GLN A 81 -9.08 46.56 -23.74
C GLN A 81 -9.69 47.93 -24.09
N ARG A 82 -10.15 48.57 -23.03
CA ARG A 82 -10.78 49.89 -22.93
C ARG A 82 -9.77 51.03 -23.16
N LEU A 83 -10.09 51.90 -24.13
CA LEU A 83 -9.88 53.36 -24.22
C LEU A 83 -8.65 53.98 -23.51
N THR A 84 -7.71 54.51 -24.29
CA THR A 84 -7.49 55.96 -24.55
C THR A 84 -6.64 56.12 -25.81
#